data_AF-A0A2D4FET8-F1
#
_entry.id   AF-A0A2D4FET8-F1
#
_cell.length_a   1.000
_cell.length_b   1.000
_cell.length_c   1.000
_cell.angle_alpha   90.00
_cell.angle_beta   90.00
_cell.angle_gamma   90.00
#
_symmetry.space_group_name_H-M   'P 1'
#
loop_
_entity.id
_entity.type
_entity.pdbx_description
1 polymer ?
#
loop_
_entity_poly.entity_id
_entity_poly.type
_entity_poly.pdbx_seq_one_letter_code
_entity_poly.pdbx_strand_id
1 'polypeptide(L)'
;MTDHSGLEDLNLTEEEAERLTSAFKEEGFRTLFAEYVAELNDPEQRAIYEAEVIAMERQRGVEARFLHPTPGWVLRTSQAGSRRCYINICSNRLIGRPEPRPEP
;
A
#
# COMPACT_ATOMS: atom_id res chain seq x y z
N MET A 1 -26.06 -8.96 5.85
CA MET A 1 -24.73 -8.57 5.34
C MET A 1 -24.11 -7.78 6.46
N THR A 2 -23.27 -8.44 7.25
CA THR A 2 -22.63 -7.85 8.42
C THR A 2 -21.59 -6.85 7.93
N ASP A 3 -21.76 -5.57 8.30
CA ASP A 3 -20.73 -4.55 8.18
C ASP A 3 -19.56 -4.98 9.07
N HIS A 4 -18.52 -5.55 8.45
CA HIS A 4 -17.26 -5.77 9.13
C HIS A 4 -16.54 -4.42 9.20
N SER A 5 -16.68 -3.77 10.35
CA SER A 5 -15.91 -2.59 10.75
C SER A 5 -14.44 -2.83 10.48
N GLY A 6 -13.82 -2.04 9.60
CA GLY A 6 -12.45 -2.21 9.08
C GLY A 6 -11.30 -2.16 10.11
N LEU A 7 -11.62 -2.18 11.40
CA LEU A 7 -10.67 -2.33 12.51
C LEU A 7 -10.32 -3.81 12.78
N GLU A 8 -11.18 -4.78 12.42
CA GLU A 8 -10.93 -6.21 12.65
C GLU A 8 -9.83 -6.80 11.72
N ASP A 9 -9.58 -6.17 10.57
CA ASP A 9 -8.51 -6.57 9.64
C ASP A 9 -7.11 -6.10 10.10
N LEU A 10 -7.06 -5.16 11.05
CA LEU A 10 -5.84 -4.78 11.73
C LEU A 10 -5.68 -5.78 12.88
N ASN A 11 -4.60 -6.55 12.91
CA ASN A 11 -4.30 -7.49 14.02
C ASN A 11 -4.01 -6.73 15.33
N LEU A 12 -5.00 -6.03 15.86
CA LEU A 12 -4.95 -5.23 17.08
C LEU A 12 -5.37 -6.11 18.24
N THR A 13 -4.67 -5.94 19.36
CA THR A 13 -5.14 -6.44 20.65
C THR A 13 -6.39 -5.66 21.08
N GLU A 14 -7.21 -6.25 21.95
CA GLU A 14 -8.42 -5.61 22.48
C GLU A 14 -8.09 -4.28 23.17
N GLU A 15 -6.99 -4.22 23.92
CA GLU A 15 -6.50 -3.00 24.55
C GLU A 15 -6.11 -1.91 23.53
N GLU A 16 -5.43 -2.28 22.44
CA GLU A 16 -5.07 -1.34 21.37
C GLU A 16 -6.31 -0.79 20.66
N ALA A 17 -7.30 -1.64 20.38
CA ALA A 17 -8.55 -1.23 19.76
C ALA A 17 -9.34 -0.26 20.65
N GLU A 18 -9.44 -0.53 21.96
CA GLU A 18 -10.10 0.36 22.93
C GLU A 18 -9.38 1.70 23.07
N ARG A 19 -8.04 1.69 23.10
CA ARG A 19 -7.22 2.91 23.17
C ARG A 19 -7.38 3.77 21.91
N LEU A 20 -7.31 3.17 20.72
CA LEU A 20 -7.57 3.89 19.47
C LEU A 20 -8.99 4.47 19.44
N THR A 21 -9.99 3.66 19.80
CA THR A 21 -11.40 4.10 19.82
C THR A 21 -11.61 5.26 20.77
N SER A 22 -10.93 5.26 21.92
CA SER A 22 -11.01 6.34 22.90
C SER A 22 -10.31 7.61 22.40
N ALA A 23 -9.13 7.50 21.79
CA ALA A 23 -8.40 8.62 21.21
C ALA A 23 -9.20 9.34 20.11
N PHE A 24 -9.92 8.59 19.27
CA PHE A 24 -10.80 9.17 18.24
C PHE A 24 -11.99 9.97 18.78
N LYS A 25 -12.29 9.93 20.09
CA LYS A 25 -13.31 10.80 20.70
C LYS A 25 -12.79 12.22 20.95
N GLU A 26 -11.47 12.40 20.98
CA GLU A 26 -10.83 13.69 21.18
C GLU A 26 -10.66 14.44 19.85
N GLU A 27 -11.17 15.67 19.78
CA GLU A 27 -11.12 16.48 18.55
C GLU A 27 -9.69 16.83 18.14
N GLY A 28 -8.81 17.11 19.11
CA GLY A 28 -7.39 17.37 18.85
C GLY A 28 -6.68 16.18 18.22
N PHE A 29 -6.93 14.97 18.72
CA PHE A 29 -6.39 13.75 18.13
C PHE A 29 -6.89 13.54 16.70
N ARG A 30 -8.19 13.73 16.44
CA ARG A 30 -8.76 13.61 15.08
C ARG A 30 -8.14 14.59 14.10
N THR A 31 -7.87 15.81 14.54
CA THR A 31 -7.25 16.85 13.71
C THR A 31 -5.82 16.48 13.35
N LEU A 32 -5.00 16.15 14.36
CA LEU A 32 -3.63 15.70 14.16
C LEU A 32 -3.56 14.42 13.31
N PHE A 33 -4.49 13.49 13.52
CA PHE A 33 -4.58 12.27 12.73
C PHE A 33 -4.93 12.58 11.26
N ALA A 34 -5.86 13.51 11.01
CA ALA A 34 -6.22 13.93 9.66
C ALA A 34 -5.05 14.65 8.95
N GLU A 35 -4.32 15.50 9.66
CA GLU A 35 -3.10 16.15 9.17
C GLU A 35 -2.03 15.12 8.80
N TYR A 36 -1.77 14.15 9.68
CA TYR A 36 -0.85 13.04 9.41
C TYR A 36 -1.26 12.21 8.20
N VAL A 37 -2.55 11.87 8.08
CA VAL A 37 -3.07 11.16 6.90
C VAL A 37 -2.94 12.01 5.64
N ALA A 38 -3.15 13.33 5.73
CA ALA A 38 -2.97 14.23 4.58
C ALA A 38 -1.50 14.30 4.16
N GLU A 39 -0.57 14.40 5.11
CA GLU A 39 0.88 14.41 4.87
C GLU A 39 1.35 13.10 4.22
N LEU A 40 0.87 11.95 4.70
CA LEU A 40 1.18 10.65 4.08
C LEU A 40 0.67 10.54 2.63
N ASN A 41 -0.41 11.24 2.29
CA ASN A 41 -0.97 11.25 0.94
C ASN A 41 -0.42 12.38 0.06
N ASP A 42 0.46 13.24 0.58
CA ASP A 42 1.08 14.31 -0.18
C ASP A 42 2.12 13.74 -1.16
N PRO A 43 1.93 13.90 -2.48
CA PRO A 43 2.88 13.42 -3.48
C PRO A 43 4.28 14.05 -3.35
N GLU A 44 4.41 15.26 -2.81
CA GLU A 44 5.70 15.93 -2.63
C GLU A 44 6.51 15.30 -1.48
N GLN A 45 5.89 15.07 -0.32
CA GLN A 45 6.55 14.40 0.82
C GLN A 45 6.96 12.98 0.46
N ARG A 46 6.08 12.26 -0.25
CA ARG A 46 6.40 10.92 -0.76
C ARG A 46 7.62 10.93 -1.68
N ALA A 47 7.74 11.93 -2.57
CA ALA A 47 8.87 12.01 -3.50
C ALA A 47 10.21 12.26 -2.76
N ILE A 48 10.20 13.10 -1.72
CA ILE A 48 11.39 13.34 -0.88
C ILE A 48 11.81 12.05 -0.18
N TYR A 49 10.87 11.39 0.49
CA TYR A 49 11.11 10.12 1.17
C TYR A 49 11.68 9.06 0.20
N GLU A 50 11.08 8.91 -0.99
CA GLU A 50 11.56 7.95 -2.00
C GLU A 50 12.99 8.27 -2.46
N ALA A 51 13.34 9.55 -2.62
CA ALA A 51 14.69 9.97 -2.97
C ALA A 51 15.72 9.62 -1.87
N GLU A 52 15.36 9.79 -0.60
CA GLU A 52 16.20 9.43 0.55
C GLU A 52 16.43 7.91 0.61
N VAL A 53 15.37 7.11 0.42
CA VAL A 53 15.47 5.64 0.39
C VAL A 53 16.37 5.18 -0.77
N ILE A 54 16.21 5.75 -1.97
CA ILE A 54 17.08 5.43 -3.11
C ILE A 54 18.54 5.77 -2.80
N ALA A 55 18.82 6.93 -2.18
CA ALA A 55 20.16 7.32 -1.81
C ALA A 55 20.78 6.35 -0.79
N MET A 56 20.00 5.89 0.19
CA MET A 56 20.43 4.92 1.19
C MET A 56 20.72 3.54 0.58
N GLU A 57 19.86 3.02 -0.29
CA GLU A 57 20.08 1.75 -0.98
C GLU A 57 21.29 1.83 -1.92
N ARG A 58 21.50 2.97 -2.58
CA ARG A 58 22.69 3.21 -3.39
C ARG A 58 23.98 3.18 -2.58
N GLN A 59 23.97 3.70 -1.34
CA GLN A 59 25.12 3.58 -0.42
C GLN A 59 25.43 2.12 -0.06
N ARG A 60 24.43 1.23 -0.10
CA ARG A 60 24.59 -0.22 0.07
C ARG A 60 24.96 -0.95 -1.22
N GLY A 61 25.13 -0.23 -2.33
CA GLY A 61 25.44 -0.79 -3.65
C GLY A 61 24.24 -1.33 -4.41
N VAL A 62 23.00 -1.00 -3.99
CA VAL A 62 21.76 -1.46 -4.61
C VAL A 62 21.13 -0.33 -5.44
N GLU A 63 20.85 -0.57 -6.72
CA GLU A 63 20.07 0.36 -7.54
C GLU A 63 18.57 0.10 -7.36
N ALA A 64 17.97 0.77 -6.37
CA ALA A 64 16.55 0.70 -6.11
C ALA A 64 15.75 1.66 -7.01
N ARG A 65 14.56 1.23 -7.44
CA ARG A 65 13.57 2.09 -8.13
C ARG A 65 12.18 1.81 -7.56
N PHE A 66 11.46 2.86 -7.23
CA PHE A 66 10.06 2.73 -6.80
C PHE A 66 9.16 2.47 -8.02
N LEU A 67 8.27 1.49 -7.88
CA LEU A 67 7.23 1.19 -8.85
C LEU A 67 5.90 1.69 -8.30
N HIS A 68 5.30 2.65 -9.01
CA HIS A 68 3.93 3.14 -8.79
C HIS A 68 3.05 2.67 -9.94
N PRO A 69 2.43 1.48 -9.85
CA PRO A 69 1.65 0.95 -10.95
C PRO A 69 0.37 1.76 -11.16
N THR A 70 0.05 2.04 -12.42
CA THR A 70 -1.27 2.56 -12.82
C THR A 70 -2.29 1.41 -12.75
N PRO A 71 -3.39 1.56 -12.00
CA PRO A 71 -4.43 0.55 -11.92
C PRO A 71 -5.05 0.23 -13.29
N GLY A 72 -5.39 -1.04 -13.51
CA GLY A 72 -6.14 -1.49 -14.68
C GLY A 72 -7.38 -2.27 -14.27
N TRP A 73 -7.25 -3.59 -14.15
CA TRP A 73 -8.36 -4.51 -13.84
C TRP A 73 -8.08 -5.33 -12.59
N VAL A 74 -9.13 -5.90 -12.00
CA VAL A 74 -9.02 -6.90 -10.93
C VAL A 74 -9.66 -8.19 -11.41
N LEU A 75 -8.90 -9.27 -11.42
CA LEU A 75 -9.44 -10.60 -11.67
C LEU A 75 -9.76 -11.28 -10.35
N ARG A 76 -10.97 -11.81 -10.23
CA ARG A 76 -11.38 -12.66 -9.11
C ARG A 76 -11.31 -14.12 -9.53
N THR A 77 -10.57 -14.92 -8.76
CA THR A 77 -10.43 -16.37 -8.97
C THR A 77 -10.48 -17.12 -7.63
N SER A 78 -10.31 -18.44 -7.66
CA SER A 78 -10.11 -19.26 -6.47
C SER A 78 -8.76 -19.96 -6.51
N GLN A 79 -8.04 -19.95 -5.39
CA GLN A 79 -6.83 -20.73 -5.21
C GLN A 79 -7.22 -22.10 -4.63
N ALA A 80 -6.83 -23.17 -5.33
CA ALA A 80 -7.13 -24.56 -4.94
C ALA A 80 -8.63 -24.82 -4.62
N GLY A 81 -9.54 -24.11 -5.29
CA GLY A 81 -10.99 -24.29 -5.16
C GLY A 81 -11.64 -23.75 -3.87
N SER A 82 -10.87 -23.34 -2.86
CA SER A 82 -11.40 -22.99 -1.53
C SER A 82 -11.18 -21.53 -1.13
N ARG A 83 -10.06 -20.92 -1.51
CA ARG A 83 -9.73 -19.55 -1.09
C ARG A 83 -10.01 -18.56 -2.21
N ARG A 84 -10.83 -17.54 -1.94
CA ARG A 84 -11.01 -16.41 -2.87
C ARG A 84 -9.67 -15.71 -3.08
N CYS A 85 -9.33 -15.44 -4.34
CA CYS A 85 -8.10 -14.80 -4.75
C CYS A 85 -8.42 -13.63 -5.68
N TYR A 86 -7.67 -12.54 -5.54
CA TYR A 86 -7.76 -11.35 -6.38
C TYR A 86 -6.40 -11.06 -6.99
N ILE A 87 -6.38 -10.80 -8.30
CA ILE A 87 -5.16 -10.45 -9.04
C ILE A 87 -5.36 -9.04 -9.60
N ASN A 88 -4.54 -8.10 -9.15
CA ASN A 88 -4.54 -6.72 -9.64
C ASN A 88 -3.67 -6.66 -10.91
N ILE A 89 -4.31 -6.43 -12.05
CA ILE A 89 -3.66 -6.16 -13.32
C ILE A 89 -3.38 -4.67 -13.39
N CYS A 90 -2.11 -4.30 -13.29
CA CYS A 90 -1.62 -2.94 -13.33
C CYS A 90 -0.54 -2.77 -14.41
N SER A 91 -0.26 -1.52 -14.78
CA SER A 91 0.81 -1.18 -15.74
C SER A 91 1.82 -0.22 -15.11
N ASN A 92 3.06 -0.22 -15.59
CA ASN A 92 4.07 0.76 -15.17
C ASN A 92 5.01 1.04 -16.33
N ARG A 93 5.35 2.32 -16.55
CA ARG A 93 6.24 2.78 -17.63
C ARG A 93 7.65 2.18 -17.58
N LEU A 94 8.10 1.74 -16.41
CA LEU A 94 9.41 1.10 -16.22
C LEU A 94 9.42 -0.37 -16.68
N ILE A 95 8.25 -0.95 -16.94
CA ILE A 95 8.12 -2.31 -17.48
C ILE A 95 8.04 -2.21 -19.00
N GLY A 96 9.06 -2.74 -19.67
CA GLY A 96 9.14 -2.78 -21.13
C GLY A 96 8.03 -3.63 -21.75
N ARG A 97 7.76 -3.39 -23.04
CA ARG A 97 6.88 -4.28 -23.80
C ARG A 97 7.55 -5.67 -23.91
N PRO A 98 6.76 -6.75 -23.85
CA PRO A 98 7.31 -8.09 -24.03
C PRO A 98 7.94 -8.20 -25.43
N GLU A 99 9.14 -8.76 -25.49
CA GLU A 99 9.84 -9.06 -26.74
C GLU A 99 9.70 -10.55 -27.06
N PRO A 100 9.42 -10.92 -28.32
CA PRO A 100 9.38 -12.31 -28.73
C PRO A 100 10.77 -12.91 -28.58
N ARG A 101 10.88 -14.00 -27.80
CA ARG A 101 12.10 -14.82 -27.74
C ARG A 101 11.88 -16.02 -28.68
N PRO A 102 12.72 -16.24 -29.71
CA PRO A 102 12.63 -17.46 -30.49
C PRO A 102 12.89 -18.66 -29.56
N GLU A 103 12.05 -19.69 -29.68
CA GLU A 103 12.25 -20.95 -28.95
C GLU A 103 13.55 -21.62 -29.42
N PRO A 104 14.29 -22.31 -28.52
CA PRO A 104 15.50 -23.05 -28.88
C PRO A 104 15.21 -24.27 -29.76
#